data_AF-W5SRF4-F1
#
_entry.id   AF-W5SRF4-F1
#
_cell.length_a   1.000
_cell.length_b   1.000
_cell.length_c   1.000
_cell.angle_alpha   90.00
_cell.angle_beta   90.00
_cell.angle_gamma   90.00
#
_symmetry.space_group_name_H-M   'P 1'
#
loop_
_entity.id
_entity.type
_entity.pdbx_description
1 polymer ?
#
loop_
_entity_poly.entity_id
_entity_poly.type
_entity_poly.pdbx_seq_one_letter_code
_entity_poly.pdbx_strand_id
1 'polypeptide(L)' 'MIKVGKLGAGAAVNNAGGEKDVQGVGATAANKLLVAIEEVIKKTVKNVLEKAKEKIDESRNPKA' A
#
# COMPACT_ATOMS: atom_id res chain seq x y z
N MET A 1 11.46 -9.12 8.79
CA MET A 1 10.41 -9.99 9.38
C MET A 1 9.68 -9.18 10.44
N ILE A 2 8.33 -9.16 10.44
CA ILE A 2 7.56 -8.61 11.56
C ILE A 2 7.88 -9.50 12.76
N LYS A 3 8.80 -9.02 13.61
CA LYS A 3 9.10 -9.62 14.92
C LYS A 3 7.75 -9.76 15.63
N VAL A 4 7.37 -10.98 16.03
CA VAL A 4 6.08 -11.35 16.66
C VAL A 4 5.37 -10.12 17.19
N GLY A 5 4.39 -9.61 16.43
CA GLY A 5 3.75 -8.33 16.74
C GLY A 5 3.16 -8.38 18.16
N LYS A 6 3.02 -7.23 18.83
CA LYS A 6 2.53 -7.16 20.23
C LYS A 6 1.27 -7.99 20.49
N LEU A 7 0.41 -8.16 19.47
CA LEU A 7 -0.79 -9.01 19.50
C LEU A 7 -0.48 -10.51 19.64
N GLY A 8 0.53 -11.03 18.92
CA GLY A 8 0.94 -12.42 19.02
C GLY A 8 1.61 -12.76 20.36
N ALA A 9 2.31 -11.81 20.97
CA ALA A 9 3.03 -12.01 22.23
C ALA A 9 2.13 -12.23 23.46
N GLY A 10 0.86 -11.78 23.42
CA GLY A 10 -0.11 -11.98 24.49
C GLY A 10 -1.11 -13.11 24.26
N ALA A 11 -1.03 -13.79 23.11
CA ALA A 11 -2.00 -14.81 22.70
C ALA A 11 -1.51 -16.22 23.08
N ALA A 12 -2.43 -17.10 23.48
CA ALA A 12 -2.09 -18.46 23.86
C ALA A 12 -1.49 -19.23 22.68
N VAL A 13 -0.36 -19.91 22.91
CA VAL A 13 0.33 -20.69 21.87
C VAL A 13 -0.51 -21.92 21.51
N ASN A 14 -0.68 -22.18 20.20
CA ASN A 14 -1.42 -23.32 19.64
C ASN A 14 -2.90 -23.43 20.06
N ASN A 15 -3.55 -22.33 20.44
CA ASN A 15 -5.00 -22.26 20.61
C ASN A 15 -5.69 -21.57 19.42
N ALA A 16 -6.97 -21.85 19.23
CA ALA A 16 -7.82 -21.07 18.32
C ALA A 16 -7.94 -19.63 18.83
N GLY A 17 -7.72 -18.65 17.95
CA GLY A 17 -7.54 -17.24 18.33
C GLY A 17 -6.18 -16.94 18.97
N GLY A 18 -5.27 -17.93 18.97
CA GLY A 18 -3.94 -17.85 19.54
C GLY A 18 -2.92 -17.14 18.64
N GLU A 19 -1.65 -17.20 19.03
CA GLU A 19 -0.54 -16.45 18.41
C GLU A 19 -0.54 -16.45 16.87
N LYS A 20 -0.73 -17.62 16.24
CA LYS A 20 -0.69 -17.75 14.78
C LYS A 20 -1.87 -17.05 14.09
N ASP A 21 -3.05 -17.11 14.70
CA ASP A 21 -4.27 -16.53 14.13
C ASP A 21 -4.20 -14.99 14.18
N VAL A 22 -3.82 -14.40 15.31
CA VAL A 22 -3.66 -12.94 15.42
C VAL A 22 -2.50 -12.41 14.57
N GLN A 23 -1.42 -13.18 14.40
CA GLN A 23 -0.35 -12.81 13.45
C GLN A 23 -0.84 -12.85 11.99
N GLY A 24 -1.62 -13.87 11.61
CA GLY A 24 -2.21 -13.97 10.27
C GLY A 24 -3.17 -12.82 9.95
N VAL A 25 -4.00 -12.42 10.93
CA VAL A 25 -4.86 -11.23 10.81
C VAL A 25 -4.03 -9.96 10.66
N GLY A 26 -2.98 -9.79 11.47
CA GLY A 26 -2.08 -8.64 11.39
C GLY A 26 -1.36 -8.53 10.03
N ALA A 27 -0.85 -9.64 9.51
CA ALA A 27 -0.23 -9.71 8.18
C ALA A 27 -1.23 -9.37 7.07
N THR A 28 -2.47 -9.89 7.16
CA THR A 28 -3.54 -9.59 6.19
C THR A 28 -3.89 -8.10 6.20
N ALA A 29 -4.02 -7.50 7.38
CA ALA A 29 -4.29 -6.07 7.51
C ALA A 29 -3.17 -5.21 6.91
N ALA A 30 -1.90 -5.56 7.16
CA ALA A 30 -0.75 -4.89 6.58
C ALA A 30 -0.75 -5.00 5.04
N ASN A 31 -1.06 -6.17 4.48
CA ASN A 31 -1.15 -6.37 3.04
C ASN A 31 -2.28 -5.53 2.41
N LYS A 32 -3.46 -5.45 3.05
CA LYS A 32 -4.56 -4.57 2.59
C LYS A 32 -4.14 -3.10 2.57
N LEU A 33 -3.42 -2.64 3.60
CA LEU A 33 -2.90 -1.27 3.65
C LEU A 33 -1.86 -1.02 2.55
N LEU A 34 -0.97 -1.99 2.30
CA LEU A 34 0.02 -1.87 1.24
C LEU A 34 -0.62 -1.74 -0.15
N VAL A 35 -1.67 -2.53 -0.42
CA VAL A 35 -2.45 -2.42 -1.67
C VAL A 35 -3.11 -1.05 -1.78
N ALA A 36 -3.73 -0.54 -0.71
CA ALA A 36 -4.33 0.79 -0.72
C ALA A 36 -3.30 1.90 -0.99
N ILE A 37 -2.10 1.79 -0.40
CA ILE A 37 -0.99 2.71 -0.65
C ILE A 37 -0.54 2.63 -2.11
N GLU A 38 -0.42 1.41 -2.66
CA GLU A 38 -0.05 1.21 -4.07
C GLU A 38 -1.04 1.89 -5.02
N GLU A 39 -2.34 1.81 -4.74
CA GLU A 39 -3.37 2.52 -5.53
C GLU A 39 -3.25 4.03 -5.45
N VAL A 40 -3.00 4.58 -4.25
CA VAL A 40 -2.79 6.03 -4.05
C VAL A 40 -1.56 6.51 -4.81
N ILE A 41 -0.46 5.76 -4.74
CA ILE A 41 0.78 6.06 -5.47
C ILE A 41 0.52 6.02 -6.98
N LYS A 42 -0.14 4.96 -7.49
CA LYS A 42 -0.47 4.83 -8.92
C LYS A 42 -1.30 6.00 -9.43
N LYS A 43 -2.36 6.40 -8.70
CA LYS A 43 -3.19 7.57 -9.06
C LYS A 43 -2.38 8.86 -9.07
N THR A 44 -1.55 9.07 -8.04
CA THR A 44 -0.71 10.27 -7.94
C THR A 44 0.28 10.36 -9.09
N VAL A 45 1.00 9.28 -9.39
CA VAL A 45 1.96 9.22 -10.49
C VAL A 45 1.27 9.44 -11.84
N LYS A 46 0.12 8.78 -12.07
CA LYS A 46 -0.66 8.96 -13.31
C LYS A 46 -1.04 10.43 -13.51
N ASN A 47 -1.60 11.09 -12.49
CA ASN A 47 -2.01 12.49 -12.57
C ASN A 47 -0.82 13.44 -12.85
N VAL A 48 0.36 13.16 -12.27
CA VAL A 48 1.57 13.94 -12.51
C VAL A 48 2.05 13.76 -13.95
N LEU A 49 2.07 12.52 -14.46
CA LEU A 49 2.50 12.23 -15.82
C LEU A 49 1.55 12.80 -16.87
N GLU A 50 0.24 12.76 -16.62
CA GLU A 50 -0.77 13.40 -17.49
C GLU A 50 -0.54 14.91 -17.58
N LYS A 51 -0.42 15.60 -16.43
CA LYS A 51 -0.13 17.04 -16.41
C LYS A 51 1.21 17.41 -17.06
N ALA A 52 2.23 16.56 -16.89
CA ALA A 52 3.53 16.77 -17.53
C ALA A 52 3.40 16.64 -19.05
N LYS A 53 2.67 15.63 -19.52
CA LYS A 53 2.42 15.40 -20.95
C LYS A 53 1.64 16.57 -21.57
N GLU A 54 0.55 17.01 -20.95
CA GLU A 54 -0.23 18.18 -21.41
C GLU A 54 0.66 19.40 -21.65
N LYS A 55 1.48 19.77 -20.65
CA LYS A 55 2.40 20.92 -20.76
C LYS A 55 3.47 20.73 -21.83
N ILE A 56 3.97 19.51 -22.00
CA ILE A 56 4.94 19.18 -23.05
C ILE A 56 4.28 19.32 -24.43
N ASP A 57 3.06 18.82 -24.58
CA ASP A 57 2.31 18.89 -25.84
C ASP A 57 1.96 20.34 -26.19
N GLU A 58 1.53 21.16 -25.21
CA GLU A 58 1.35 22.61 -25.36
C GLU A 58 2.63 23.33 -25.82
N SER A 59 3.77 22.99 -25.22
CA SER A 59 5.08 23.58 -25.56
C SER A 59 5.55 23.17 -26.97
N ARG A 60 5.21 21.96 -27.41
CA ARG A 60 5.55 21.44 -28.74
C ARG A 60 4.61 21.91 -29.84
N ASN A 61 3.42 22.41 -29.50
CA ASN A 61 2.49 22.89 -30.49
C ASN A 61 3.09 24.16 -31.12
N PRO A 62 3.42 24.16 -32.43
CA PRO A 62 4.04 25.32 -33.06
C PRO A 62 3.09 26.50 -32.90
N LYS A 63 3.57 27.56 -32.24
CA LYS A 63 2.87 28.85 -32.25
C LYS A 63 2.85 29.30 -33.71
N ALA A 64 1.66 29.27 -34.32
CA ALA A 64 1.40 29.94 -35.57
C ALA A 64 1.64 31.45 -35.41
#